data_AF-A0A1I4SGX5-F1
#
_entry.id   AF-A0A1I4SGX5-F1
#
_cell.length_a   1.000
_cell.length_b   1.000
_cell.length_c   1.000
_cell.angle_alpha   90.00
_cell.angle_beta   90.00
_cell.angle_gamma   90.00
#
_symmetry.space_group_name_H-M   'P 1'
#
loop_
_entity.id
_entity.type
_entity.pdbx_description
1 polymer ?
#
loop_
_entity_poly.entity_id
_entity_poly.type
_entity_poly.pdbx_seq_one_letter_code
_entity_poly.pdbx_strand_id
1 'polypeptide(L)'
;MEIVDRHGLALALIAPAELAEEPWTRTDQPIDVVRLLNPPAGIWDDLARRGFVRKPSLLTWVAELGADEDGFLASLDSSSRKSVRRAQRQAVAAGLRETVEDPVTPGTLDRFLTLYRERVADMRFGVPFALDHRDAVLHGPRKFFGVFAYDGEELVGGCLALECPAVNTLVLRFSAVSAAYRRSSLPRVVYLSVLREARARGYGRATLGNEPNLMGHLTQPGLLRFKTGLGFRAVPSHECADPQPSDEADLVLRLTALNDPTLILGYAGPRLAAHLISEKPMEAAEAQLYTAPFLDPTPVQHRPACPD
;
A
#
# COMPACT_ATOMS: atom_id res chain seq x y z
N MET A 1 -26.11 -13.10 1.71
CA MET A 1 -25.09 -12.52 0.84
C MET A 1 -25.55 -11.11 0.54
N GLU A 2 -24.69 -10.14 0.75
CA GLU A 2 -24.91 -8.72 0.44
C GLU A 2 -23.94 -8.34 -0.67
N ILE A 3 -24.43 -7.75 -1.76
CA ILE A 3 -23.57 -7.23 -2.83
C ILE A 3 -23.43 -5.73 -2.64
N VAL A 4 -22.19 -5.25 -2.53
CA VAL A 4 -21.86 -3.84 -2.32
C VAL A 4 -20.87 -3.36 -3.39
N ASP A 5 -21.01 -2.12 -3.84
CA ASP A 5 -19.96 -1.44 -4.59
C ASP A 5 -18.99 -0.77 -3.62
N ARG A 6 -17.70 -1.06 -3.77
CA ARG A 6 -16.65 -0.30 -3.09
C ARG A 6 -15.75 0.34 -4.13
N HIS A 7 -16.03 1.59 -4.49
CA HIS A 7 -15.24 2.36 -5.46
C HIS A 7 -15.10 1.63 -6.81
N GLY A 8 -16.20 1.08 -7.34
CA GLY A 8 -16.22 0.37 -8.61
C GLY A 8 -15.80 -1.10 -8.54
N LEU A 9 -15.60 -1.66 -7.33
CA LEU A 9 -15.41 -3.10 -7.11
C LEU A 9 -16.73 -3.72 -6.62
N ALA A 10 -17.30 -4.63 -7.40
CA ALA A 10 -18.49 -5.37 -7.00
C ALA A 10 -18.11 -6.52 -6.04
N LEU A 11 -18.44 -6.35 -4.76
CA LEU A 11 -18.04 -7.24 -3.67
C LEU A 11 -19.26 -7.96 -3.08
N ALA A 12 -19.26 -9.29 -3.13
CA ALA A 12 -20.24 -10.12 -2.44
C ALA A 12 -19.75 -10.46 -1.03
N LEU A 13 -20.34 -9.84 -0.02
CA LEU A 13 -20.13 -10.17 1.39
C LEU A 13 -21.01 -11.38 1.77
N ILE A 14 -20.36 -12.43 2.29
CA ILE A 14 -21.03 -13.68 2.68
C ILE A 14 -20.83 -13.98 4.16
N ALA A 15 -21.81 -14.65 4.77
CA ALA A 15 -21.70 -15.23 6.10
C ALA A 15 -21.25 -16.70 6.03
N PRO A 16 -20.66 -17.27 7.10
CA PRO A 16 -20.25 -18.68 7.15
C PRO A 16 -21.32 -19.69 6.71
N ALA A 17 -22.57 -19.46 7.08
CA ALA A 17 -23.69 -20.34 6.74
C ALA A 17 -24.00 -20.38 5.24
N GLU A 18 -23.55 -19.39 4.48
CA GLU A 18 -23.86 -19.24 3.06
C GLU A 18 -22.81 -19.89 2.16
N LEU A 19 -21.69 -20.32 2.74
CA LEU A 19 -20.58 -20.94 2.02
C LEU A 19 -21.00 -22.23 1.27
N ALA A 20 -21.91 -23.01 1.86
CA ALA A 20 -22.35 -24.29 1.28
C ALA A 20 -23.24 -24.10 0.03
N GLU A 21 -24.03 -23.04 0.00
CA GLU A 21 -25.00 -22.76 -1.08
C GLU A 21 -24.39 -22.01 -2.26
N GLU A 22 -23.21 -21.41 -2.05
CA GLU A 22 -22.49 -20.60 -3.05
C GLU A 22 -23.40 -19.61 -3.80
N PRO A 23 -24.16 -18.74 -3.09
CA PRO A 23 -25.20 -17.91 -3.71
C PRO A 23 -24.69 -16.99 -4.84
N TRP A 24 -23.39 -16.65 -4.83
CA TRP A 24 -22.74 -15.87 -5.89
C TRP A 24 -22.68 -16.60 -7.24
N THR A 25 -22.89 -17.92 -7.29
CA THR A 25 -22.93 -18.69 -8.55
C THR A 25 -24.30 -18.64 -9.23
N ARG A 26 -25.35 -18.25 -8.50
CA ARG A 26 -26.75 -18.28 -8.97
C ARG A 26 -27.32 -16.89 -9.24
N THR A 27 -26.57 -15.83 -8.93
CA THR A 27 -26.98 -14.45 -9.14
C THR A 27 -26.65 -13.98 -10.57
N ASP A 28 -27.50 -13.13 -11.12
CA ASP A 28 -27.27 -12.44 -12.40
C ASP A 28 -26.40 -11.19 -12.24
N GLN A 29 -26.25 -10.68 -11.01
CA GLN A 29 -25.42 -9.51 -10.73
C GLN A 29 -23.93 -9.84 -10.92
N PRO A 30 -23.16 -8.95 -11.59
CA PRO A 30 -21.73 -9.13 -11.73
C PRO A 30 -21.04 -8.99 -10.36
N ILE A 31 -20.22 -9.97 -10.01
CA ILE A 31 -19.39 -9.96 -8.79
C ILE A 31 -17.94 -10.11 -9.21
N ASP A 32 -17.07 -9.22 -8.74
CA ASP A 32 -15.62 -9.32 -8.93
C ASP A 32 -14.97 -10.18 -7.84
N VAL A 33 -15.39 -10.01 -6.59
CA VAL A 33 -14.82 -10.68 -5.41
C VAL A 33 -15.92 -11.15 -4.46
N VAL A 34 -15.79 -12.36 -3.93
CA VAL A 34 -16.57 -12.86 -2.78
C VAL A 34 -15.69 -12.75 -1.54
N ARG A 35 -16.22 -12.17 -0.47
CA ARG A 35 -15.49 -11.96 0.78
C ARG A 35 -16.27 -12.44 1.99
N LEU A 36 -15.59 -13.20 2.84
CA LEU A 36 -16.08 -13.59 4.17
C LEU A 36 -15.24 -12.86 5.23
N LEU A 37 -15.91 -12.05 6.04
CA LEU A 37 -15.27 -11.27 7.12
C LEU A 37 -15.14 -12.12 8.38
N ASN A 38 -13.98 -12.04 9.04
CA ASN A 38 -13.64 -12.79 10.26
C ASN A 38 -14.08 -14.27 10.24
N PRO A 39 -13.61 -15.08 9.29
CA PRO A 39 -14.01 -16.48 9.19
C PRO A 39 -13.70 -17.27 10.46
N PRO A 40 -14.61 -18.12 10.97
CA PRO A 40 -14.34 -19.02 12.06
C PRO A 40 -13.15 -19.95 11.77
N ALA A 41 -12.33 -20.25 12.77
CA ALA A 41 -11.11 -21.05 12.58
C ALA A 41 -11.37 -22.44 11.94
N GLY A 42 -12.53 -23.05 12.24
CA GLY A 42 -12.89 -24.39 11.77
C GLY A 42 -13.26 -24.49 10.29
N ILE A 43 -13.39 -23.37 9.55
CA ILE A 43 -13.79 -23.39 8.14
C ILE A 43 -12.66 -23.04 7.17
N TRP A 44 -11.45 -22.77 7.67
CA TRP A 44 -10.33 -22.35 6.83
C TRP A 44 -9.91 -23.39 5.78
N ASP A 45 -9.88 -24.66 6.14
CA ASP A 45 -9.54 -25.73 5.20
C ASP A 45 -10.59 -25.86 4.09
N ASP A 46 -11.87 -25.61 4.39
CA ASP A 46 -12.94 -25.62 3.39
C ASP A 46 -12.85 -24.42 2.45
N LEU A 47 -12.61 -23.23 3.00
CA LEU A 47 -12.38 -22.01 2.24
C LEU A 47 -11.19 -22.17 1.27
N ALA A 48 -10.06 -22.71 1.77
CA ALA A 48 -8.87 -22.93 0.96
C ALA A 48 -9.13 -23.94 -0.19
N ARG A 49 -9.85 -25.03 0.07
CA ARG A 49 -10.25 -26.00 -0.98
C ARG A 49 -11.12 -25.37 -2.07
N ARG A 50 -11.94 -24.38 -1.72
CA ARG A 50 -12.78 -23.61 -2.65
C ARG A 50 -12.04 -22.46 -3.33
N GLY A 51 -10.74 -22.28 -3.08
CA GLY A 51 -9.91 -21.27 -3.70
C GLY A 51 -9.92 -19.90 -3.02
N PHE A 52 -10.53 -19.77 -1.83
CA PHE A 52 -10.43 -18.54 -1.06
C PHE A 52 -9.00 -18.36 -0.52
N VAL A 53 -8.51 -17.12 -0.57
CA VAL A 53 -7.25 -16.71 0.03
C VAL A 53 -7.53 -16.17 1.43
N ARG A 54 -7.03 -16.88 2.46
CA ARG A 54 -7.00 -16.40 3.83
C ARG A 54 -5.97 -15.29 3.98
N LYS A 55 -6.37 -14.13 4.50
CA LYS A 55 -5.50 -12.95 4.59
C LYS A 55 -5.86 -12.02 5.75
N PRO A 56 -4.96 -11.14 6.23
CA PRO A 56 -5.37 -9.99 7.05
C PRO A 56 -6.24 -9.04 6.22
N SER A 57 -7.23 -8.40 6.85
CA SER A 57 -8.08 -7.39 6.20
C SER A 57 -7.25 -6.17 5.76
N LEU A 58 -6.36 -5.73 6.64
CA LEU A 58 -5.48 -4.58 6.48
C LEU A 58 -4.02 -4.98 6.61
N LEU A 59 -3.20 -4.42 5.73
CA LEU A 59 -1.74 -4.49 5.81
C LEU A 59 -1.18 -3.15 6.27
N THR A 60 -0.12 -3.20 7.06
CA THR A 60 0.72 -2.05 7.35
C THR A 60 2.10 -2.28 6.78
N TRP A 61 2.68 -1.25 6.15
CA TRP A 61 4.04 -1.32 5.63
C TRP A 61 4.98 -0.70 6.63
N VAL A 62 5.93 -1.47 7.15
CA VAL A 62 6.82 -1.05 8.25
C VAL A 62 8.27 -1.15 7.82
N ALA A 63 9.05 -0.13 8.15
CA ALA A 63 10.50 -0.11 8.01
C ALA A 63 11.13 0.14 9.38
N GLU A 64 12.09 -0.70 9.75
CA GLU A 64 12.98 -0.43 10.88
C GLU A 64 14.01 0.60 10.44
N LEU A 65 14.14 1.69 11.19
CA LEU A 65 14.94 2.83 10.75
C LEU A 65 16.45 2.61 10.94
N GLY A 66 16.84 1.82 11.94
CA GLY A 66 18.23 1.64 12.32
C GLY A 66 18.87 2.91 12.88
N ALA A 67 20.19 2.87 13.10
CA ALA A 67 20.93 3.98 13.69
C ALA A 67 21.18 5.14 12.70
N ASP A 68 21.44 4.82 11.43
CA ASP A 68 21.83 5.80 10.41
C ASP A 68 21.38 5.39 9.01
N GLU A 69 21.54 6.31 8.05
CA GLU A 69 21.11 6.10 6.67
C GLU A 69 21.94 5.02 5.95
N ASP A 70 23.24 4.94 6.21
CA ASP A 70 24.10 3.99 5.51
C ASP A 70 23.81 2.55 5.95
N GLY A 71 23.59 2.32 7.25
CA GLY A 71 23.12 1.07 7.81
C GLY A 71 21.74 0.68 7.28
N PHE A 72 20.82 1.65 7.20
CA PHE A 72 19.52 1.43 6.56
C PHE A 72 19.66 0.99 5.11
N LEU A 73 20.42 1.73 4.30
CA LEU A 73 20.66 1.40 2.89
C LEU A 73 21.42 0.08 2.71
N ALA A 74 22.29 -0.29 3.67
CA ALA A 74 23.00 -1.56 3.69
C ALA A 74 22.08 -2.75 3.91
N SER A 75 20.94 -2.56 4.59
CA SER A 75 19.92 -3.61 4.76
C SER A 75 19.12 -3.90 3.48
N LEU A 76 19.06 -2.94 2.54
CA LEU A 76 18.38 -3.11 1.26
C LEU A 76 19.16 -4.04 0.32
N ASP A 77 18.43 -4.74 -0.55
CA ASP A 77 19.05 -5.50 -1.63
C ASP A 77 19.86 -4.58 -2.58
N SER A 78 20.82 -5.17 -3.29
CA SER A 78 21.77 -4.42 -4.11
C SER A 78 21.10 -3.58 -5.21
N SER A 79 19.97 -4.03 -5.75
CA SER A 79 19.25 -3.34 -6.84
C SER A 79 18.48 -2.13 -6.28
N SER A 80 17.79 -2.31 -5.16
CA SER A 80 17.08 -1.26 -4.45
C SER A 80 18.03 -0.16 -3.98
N ARG A 81 19.16 -0.54 -3.39
CA ARG A 81 20.22 0.40 -2.98
C ARG A 81 20.75 1.22 -4.16
N LYS A 82 21.02 0.58 -5.30
CA LYS A 82 21.44 1.28 -6.54
C LYS A 82 20.37 2.24 -7.04
N SER A 83 19.10 1.82 -7.03
CA SER A 83 17.97 2.65 -7.45
C SER A 83 17.80 3.89 -6.57
N VAL A 84 17.92 3.72 -5.24
CA VAL A 84 17.88 4.82 -4.27
C VAL A 84 19.00 5.82 -4.54
N ARG A 85 20.26 5.35 -4.60
CA ARG A 85 21.42 6.23 -4.85
C ARG A 85 21.32 6.94 -6.19
N ARG A 86 20.76 6.29 -7.21
CA ARG A 86 20.50 6.92 -8.51
C ARG A 86 19.48 8.05 -8.39
N ALA A 87 18.36 7.82 -7.68
CA ALA A 87 17.33 8.83 -7.49
C ALA A 87 17.87 10.05 -6.72
N GLN A 88 18.67 9.84 -5.66
CA GLN A 88 19.33 10.93 -4.94
C GLN A 88 20.26 11.74 -5.85
N ARG A 89 21.12 11.09 -6.64
CA ARG A 89 21.99 11.79 -7.60
C ARG A 89 21.21 12.57 -8.65
N GLN A 90 20.10 12.02 -9.13
CA GLN A 90 19.24 12.71 -10.11
C GLN A 90 18.56 13.95 -9.50
N ALA A 91 18.09 13.87 -8.26
CA ALA A 91 17.52 15.03 -7.57
C ALA A 91 18.56 16.14 -7.38
N VAL A 92 19.79 15.79 -6.96
CA VAL A 92 20.89 16.73 -6.82
C VAL A 92 21.27 17.36 -8.16
N ALA A 93 21.40 16.55 -9.23
CA ALA A 93 21.73 17.04 -10.56
C ALA A 93 20.65 17.96 -11.14
N ALA A 94 19.39 17.77 -10.74
CA ALA A 94 18.28 18.64 -11.09
C ALA A 94 18.16 19.89 -10.20
N GLY A 95 19.07 20.08 -9.23
CA GLY A 95 19.06 21.25 -8.34
C GLY A 95 17.89 21.29 -7.36
N LEU A 96 17.24 20.15 -7.09
CA LEU A 96 16.08 20.10 -6.20
C LEU A 96 16.46 20.44 -4.77
N ARG A 97 15.69 21.34 -4.16
CA ARG A 97 15.83 21.72 -2.74
C ARG A 97 14.80 20.98 -1.90
N GLU A 98 15.26 20.27 -0.89
CA GLU A 98 14.40 19.64 0.11
C GLU A 98 14.26 20.55 1.33
N THR A 99 13.07 20.60 1.94
CA THR A 99 12.80 21.42 3.12
C THR A 99 11.88 20.64 4.06
N VAL A 100 12.25 20.65 5.34
CA VAL A 100 11.44 20.10 6.42
C VAL A 100 10.68 21.24 7.08
N GLU A 101 9.39 21.09 7.26
CA GLU A 101 8.50 22.12 7.81
C GLU A 101 7.75 21.55 9.02
N ASP A 102 8.03 22.11 10.20
CA ASP A 102 7.42 21.73 11.49
C ASP A 102 7.22 22.98 12.37
N PRO A 103 5.99 23.49 12.54
CA PRO A 103 4.75 22.97 11.96
C PRO A 103 4.61 23.30 10.47
N VAL A 104 3.78 22.53 9.75
CA VAL A 104 3.40 22.85 8.37
C VAL A 104 2.56 24.13 8.35
N THR A 105 2.90 25.08 7.48
CA THR A 105 2.17 26.32 7.28
C THR A 105 0.95 26.11 6.36
N PRO A 106 -0.11 26.94 6.50
CA PRO A 106 -1.27 26.88 5.62
C PRO A 106 -0.89 27.02 4.13
N GLY A 107 0.02 27.93 3.80
CA GLY A 107 0.44 28.19 2.43
C GLY A 107 1.12 27.00 1.76
N THR A 108 2.08 26.34 2.43
CA THR A 108 2.71 25.13 1.90
C THR A 108 1.71 23.98 1.81
N LEU A 109 0.84 23.82 2.82
CA LEU A 109 -0.17 22.76 2.80
C LEU A 109 -1.14 22.90 1.62
N ASP A 110 -1.63 24.10 1.34
CA ASP A 110 -2.56 24.34 0.23
C ASP A 110 -1.93 24.04 -1.14
N ARG A 111 -0.64 24.39 -1.31
CA ARG A 111 0.14 24.02 -2.50
C ARG A 111 0.30 22.50 -2.62
N PHE A 112 0.62 21.83 -1.51
CA PHE A 112 0.74 20.37 -1.48
C PHE A 112 -0.58 19.65 -1.79
N LEU A 113 -1.70 20.13 -1.22
CA LEU A 113 -3.02 19.55 -1.46
C LEU A 113 -3.49 19.74 -2.91
N THR A 114 -3.08 20.83 -3.55
CA THR A 114 -3.29 21.03 -5.00
C THR A 114 -2.55 19.97 -5.81
N LEU A 115 -1.24 19.82 -5.56
CA LEU A 115 -0.41 18.78 -6.21
C LEU A 115 -0.96 17.36 -5.95
N TYR A 116 -1.40 17.08 -4.72
CA TYR A 116 -2.01 15.80 -4.36
C TYR A 116 -3.31 15.53 -5.12
N ARG A 117 -4.18 16.54 -5.24
CA ARG A 117 -5.44 16.43 -6.00
C ARG A 117 -5.18 16.11 -7.46
N GLU A 118 -4.28 16.84 -8.12
CA GLU A 118 -3.88 16.57 -9.51
C GLU A 118 -3.41 15.13 -9.67
N ARG A 119 -2.56 14.66 -8.74
CA ARG A 119 -2.04 13.30 -8.77
C ARG A 119 -3.13 12.24 -8.63
N VAL A 120 -4.12 12.48 -7.77
CA VAL A 120 -5.22 11.54 -7.52
C VAL A 120 -6.22 11.53 -8.69
N ALA A 121 -6.44 12.66 -9.37
CA ALA A 121 -7.34 12.77 -10.51
C ALA A 121 -6.97 11.82 -11.67
N ASP A 122 -5.68 11.51 -11.82
CA ASP A 122 -5.18 10.56 -12.84
C ASP A 122 -5.38 9.07 -12.47
N MET A 123 -5.90 8.77 -11.28
CA MET A 123 -6.04 7.39 -10.80
C MET A 123 -7.46 6.86 -11.09
N ARG A 124 -7.55 5.70 -11.75
CA ARG A 124 -8.83 5.02 -12.11
C ARG A 124 -9.83 4.96 -10.95
N PHE A 125 -9.33 4.69 -9.75
CA PHE A 125 -10.12 4.61 -8.50
C PHE A 125 -9.55 5.55 -7.42
N GLY A 126 -9.01 6.70 -7.84
CA GLY A 126 -8.39 7.66 -6.93
C GLY A 126 -9.40 8.29 -5.97
N VAL A 127 -9.09 8.28 -4.68
CA VAL A 127 -9.88 8.97 -3.65
C VAL A 127 -8.99 9.99 -2.93
N PRO A 128 -9.33 11.30 -2.94
CA PRO A 128 -8.42 12.35 -2.49
C PRO A 128 -8.48 12.56 -0.96
N PHE A 129 -8.27 11.50 -0.18
CA PHE A 129 -8.43 11.51 1.28
C PHE A 129 -7.68 12.63 2.01
N ALA A 130 -6.53 13.08 1.49
CA ALA A 130 -5.74 14.14 2.11
C ALA A 130 -6.50 15.49 2.19
N LEU A 131 -7.42 15.75 1.26
CA LEU A 131 -8.18 17.01 1.22
C LEU A 131 -9.05 17.17 2.47
N ASP A 132 -9.61 16.08 2.97
CA ASP A 132 -10.46 16.07 4.18
C ASP A 132 -9.65 16.20 5.48
N HIS A 133 -8.31 16.16 5.40
CA HIS A 133 -7.43 16.19 6.57
C HIS A 133 -6.75 17.54 6.78
N ARG A 134 -7.08 18.57 5.98
CA ARG A 134 -6.41 19.88 6.05
C ARG A 134 -6.41 20.46 7.47
N ASP A 135 -7.59 20.58 8.09
CA ASP A 135 -7.71 21.18 9.42
C ASP A 135 -7.09 20.29 10.50
N ALA A 136 -7.15 18.96 10.33
CA ALA A 136 -6.50 18.04 11.24
C ALA A 136 -4.97 18.14 11.18
N VAL A 137 -4.38 18.47 10.02
CA VAL A 137 -2.93 18.70 9.87
C VAL A 137 -2.51 20.01 10.52
N LEU A 138 -3.29 21.08 10.36
CA LEU A 138 -2.95 22.42 10.87
C LEU A 138 -3.28 22.61 12.35
N HIS A 139 -4.36 22.01 12.82
CA HIS A 139 -4.99 22.33 14.10
C HIS A 139 -5.40 21.09 14.90
N GLY A 140 -5.20 19.89 14.36
CA GLY A 140 -5.59 18.65 15.03
C GLY A 140 -4.73 18.36 16.26
N PRO A 141 -5.23 17.49 17.16
CA PRO A 141 -4.49 17.10 18.37
C PRO A 141 -3.27 16.21 18.07
N ARG A 142 -3.15 15.71 16.84
CA ARG A 142 -2.03 14.87 16.41
C ARG A 142 -1.01 15.73 15.68
N LYS A 143 0.27 15.53 15.98
CA LYS A 143 1.34 16.33 15.41
C LYS A 143 1.72 15.83 14.01
N PHE A 144 1.79 16.76 13.06
CA PHE A 144 2.29 16.55 11.71
C PHE A 144 3.52 17.42 11.43
N PHE A 145 4.40 16.92 10.57
CA PHE A 145 5.40 17.73 9.87
C PHE A 145 5.39 17.39 8.38
N GLY A 146 5.99 18.25 7.57
CA GLY A 146 6.10 18.06 6.12
C GLY A 146 7.55 17.95 5.68
N VAL A 147 7.80 17.10 4.69
CA VAL A 147 9.04 17.13 3.88
C VAL A 147 8.63 17.47 2.46
N PHE A 148 9.17 18.58 1.94
CA PHE A 148 8.79 19.16 0.67
C PHE A 148 10.00 19.31 -0.24
N ALA A 149 9.83 19.05 -1.54
CA ALA A 149 10.85 19.18 -2.56
C ALA A 149 10.46 20.28 -3.55
N TYR A 150 11.40 21.17 -3.84
CA TYR A 150 11.22 22.34 -4.68
C TYR A 150 12.16 22.33 -5.89
N ASP A 151 11.64 22.71 -7.05
CA ASP A 151 12.42 23.16 -8.21
C ASP A 151 12.32 24.68 -8.29
N GLY A 152 13.39 25.38 -7.90
CA GLY A 152 13.33 26.81 -7.60
C GLY A 152 12.30 27.12 -6.51
N GLU A 153 11.24 27.84 -6.88
CA GLU A 153 10.11 28.18 -6.00
C GLU A 153 8.91 27.23 -6.16
N GLU A 154 8.92 26.35 -7.17
CA GLU A 154 7.83 25.43 -7.46
C GLU A 154 7.88 24.20 -6.56
N LEU A 155 6.76 23.89 -5.89
CA LEU A 155 6.62 22.67 -5.10
C LEU A 155 6.39 21.47 -6.04
N VAL A 156 7.40 20.63 -6.21
CA VAL A 156 7.35 19.47 -7.14
C VAL A 156 7.11 18.14 -6.44
N GLY A 157 7.14 18.12 -5.10
CA GLY A 157 6.81 16.94 -4.33
C GLY A 157 6.75 17.19 -2.83
N GLY A 158 6.12 16.26 -2.11
CA GLY A 158 6.12 16.30 -0.66
C GLY A 158 5.53 15.06 -0.01
N CYS A 159 5.75 14.97 1.29
CA CYS A 159 5.16 13.97 2.16
C CYS A 159 4.80 14.62 3.50
N LEU A 160 3.54 14.48 3.91
CA LEU A 160 3.08 14.78 5.26
C LEU A 160 3.31 13.55 6.13
N ALA A 161 4.03 13.75 7.23
CA ALA A 161 4.36 12.72 8.20
C ALA A 161 3.63 12.99 9.52
N LEU A 162 3.14 11.92 10.14
CA LEU A 162 2.32 11.95 11.34
C LEU A 162 3.06 11.25 12.46
N GLU A 163 3.25 11.97 13.55
CA GLU A 163 3.97 11.51 14.73
C GLU A 163 3.08 10.61 15.61
N CYS A 164 3.54 9.40 15.90
CA CYS A 164 2.87 8.43 16.78
C CYS A 164 3.84 8.00 17.91
N PRO A 165 4.17 8.90 18.86
CA PRO A 165 5.15 8.63 19.91
C PRO A 165 4.76 7.47 20.83
N ALA A 166 3.47 7.27 21.08
CA ALA A 166 2.96 6.18 21.93
C ALA A 166 3.40 4.78 21.47
N VAL A 167 3.72 4.61 20.19
CA VAL A 167 4.14 3.33 19.59
C VAL A 167 5.50 3.44 18.89
N ASN A 168 6.28 4.47 19.22
CA ASN A 168 7.60 4.73 18.67
C ASN A 168 7.66 4.62 17.12
N THR A 169 6.69 5.24 16.44
CA THR A 169 6.53 5.11 14.99
C THR A 169 6.20 6.45 14.33
N LEU A 170 6.78 6.69 13.15
CA LEU A 170 6.36 7.76 12.25
C LEU A 170 5.50 7.22 11.10
N VAL A 171 4.37 7.85 10.80
CA VAL A 171 3.49 7.45 9.69
C VAL A 171 3.64 8.41 8.51
N LEU A 172 4.13 7.95 7.36
CA LEU A 172 4.12 8.66 6.09
C LEU A 172 2.68 8.66 5.56
N ARG A 173 1.91 9.71 5.88
CA ARG A 173 0.45 9.69 5.78
C ARG A 173 -0.05 10.05 4.38
N PHE A 174 0.48 11.11 3.79
CA PHE A 174 0.09 11.57 2.46
C PHE A 174 1.34 11.95 1.68
N SER A 175 1.44 11.50 0.43
CA SER A 175 2.55 11.86 -0.45
C SER A 175 2.07 12.14 -1.86
N ALA A 176 2.73 13.11 -2.50
CA ALA A 176 2.50 13.46 -3.90
C ALA A 176 3.78 13.99 -4.52
N VAL A 177 3.93 13.77 -5.82
CA VAL A 177 4.97 14.36 -6.65
C VAL A 177 4.36 14.74 -7.98
N SER A 178 4.89 15.76 -8.64
CA SER A 178 4.46 16.15 -9.97
C SER A 178 4.78 15.06 -11.00
N ALA A 179 4.01 15.04 -12.09
CA ALA A 179 4.15 14.02 -13.14
C ALA A 179 5.56 14.01 -13.76
N ALA A 180 6.17 15.19 -13.93
CA ALA A 180 7.53 15.35 -14.46
C ALA A 180 8.56 14.61 -13.60
N TYR A 181 8.50 14.77 -12.28
CA TYR A 181 9.47 14.21 -11.35
C TYR A 181 9.16 12.78 -10.88
N ARG A 182 7.93 12.29 -11.13
CA ARG A 182 7.57 10.89 -10.91
C ARG A 182 8.48 9.93 -11.68
N ARG A 183 8.77 10.24 -12.96
CA ARG A 183 9.64 9.43 -13.82
C ARG A 183 11.09 9.41 -13.33
N SER A 184 11.52 10.49 -12.67
CA SER A 184 12.84 10.63 -12.05
C SER A 184 12.95 10.02 -10.65
N SER A 185 11.94 9.24 -10.20
CA SER A 185 11.93 8.59 -8.89
C SER A 185 11.99 9.54 -7.68
N LEU A 186 11.53 10.79 -7.81
CA LEU A 186 11.45 11.75 -6.70
C LEU A 186 10.74 11.20 -5.44
N PRO A 187 9.68 10.36 -5.53
CA PRO A 187 9.07 9.78 -4.33
C PRO A 187 10.07 9.04 -3.42
N ARG A 188 11.11 8.40 -3.99
CA ARG A 188 12.14 7.71 -3.19
C ARG A 188 12.97 8.69 -2.36
N VAL A 189 13.31 9.83 -2.96
CA VAL A 189 14.11 10.87 -2.30
C VAL A 189 13.31 11.48 -1.15
N VAL A 190 12.07 11.89 -1.42
CA VAL A 190 11.17 12.42 -0.39
C VAL A 190 10.97 11.43 0.75
N TYR A 191 10.73 10.15 0.46
CA TYR A 191 10.53 9.14 1.49
C TYR A 191 11.80 8.96 2.34
N LEU A 192 12.98 8.88 1.73
CA LEU A 192 14.24 8.78 2.48
C LEU A 192 14.50 9.98 3.37
N SER A 193 14.15 11.18 2.90
CA SER A 193 14.26 12.39 3.74
C SER A 193 13.28 12.36 4.91
N VAL A 194 12.08 11.82 4.74
CA VAL A 194 11.18 11.55 5.88
C VAL A 194 11.77 10.51 6.83
N LEU A 195 12.37 9.42 6.33
CA LEU A 195 13.01 8.41 7.17
C LEU A 195 14.22 8.97 7.93
N ARG A 196 14.98 9.89 7.31
CA ARG A 196 16.06 10.62 7.95
C ARG A 196 15.54 11.48 9.10
N GLU A 197 14.46 12.21 8.89
CA GLU A 197 13.84 12.99 9.96
C GLU A 197 13.21 12.15 11.05
N ALA A 198 12.62 11.00 10.69
CA ALA A 198 12.13 10.04 11.67
C ALA A 198 13.24 9.63 12.65
N ARG A 199 14.42 9.29 12.13
CA ARG A 199 15.61 8.97 12.94
C ARG A 199 16.08 10.14 13.78
N ALA A 200 16.20 11.34 13.19
CA ALA A 200 16.65 12.54 13.90
C ALA A 200 15.73 12.89 15.09
N ARG A 201 14.44 12.57 14.97
CA ARG A 201 13.41 12.74 16.02
C ARG A 201 13.35 11.59 17.02
N GLY A 202 14.19 10.56 16.88
CA GLY A 202 14.28 9.43 17.81
C GLY A 202 13.25 8.32 17.58
N TYR A 203 12.54 8.32 16.45
CA TYR A 203 11.65 7.20 16.11
C TYR A 203 12.46 5.96 15.72
N GLY A 204 12.02 4.79 16.21
CA GLY A 204 12.62 3.50 15.84
C GLY A 204 12.08 2.93 14.54
N ARG A 205 10.83 3.28 14.19
CA ARG A 205 10.11 2.72 13.03
C ARG A 205 9.45 3.81 12.20
N ALA A 206 9.28 3.51 10.91
CA ALA A 206 8.41 4.26 10.03
C ALA A 206 7.39 3.33 9.36
N THR A 207 6.22 3.88 9.04
CA THR A 207 5.18 3.14 8.32
C THR A 207 4.51 3.97 7.23
N LEU A 208 4.01 3.32 6.19
CA LEU A 208 3.16 3.94 5.16
C LEU A 208 1.67 3.90 5.52
N GLY A 209 1.33 3.51 6.76
CA GLY A 209 -0.04 3.36 7.23
C GLY A 209 -0.70 2.06 6.77
N ASN A 210 -1.98 1.94 7.13
CA ASN A 210 -2.80 0.78 6.83
C ASN A 210 -3.39 0.91 5.43
N GLU A 211 -3.44 -0.21 4.70
CA GLU A 211 -4.12 -0.30 3.42
C GLU A 211 -4.91 -1.61 3.27
N PRO A 212 -6.00 -1.62 2.47
CA PRO A 212 -6.72 -2.84 2.14
C PRO A 212 -5.81 -3.87 1.46
N ASN A 213 -5.93 -5.13 1.88
CA ASN A 213 -5.17 -6.26 1.32
C ASN A 213 -5.84 -6.85 0.06
N LEU A 214 -5.91 -6.04 -0.99
CA LEU A 214 -6.33 -6.43 -2.35
C LEU A 214 -5.66 -5.48 -3.35
N MET A 215 -4.42 -5.80 -3.74
CA MET A 215 -3.61 -4.97 -4.64
C MET A 215 -3.97 -5.27 -6.09
N GLY A 216 -4.58 -4.32 -6.77
CA GLY A 216 -5.16 -4.46 -8.10
C GLY A 216 -6.36 -3.53 -8.28
N HIS A 217 -6.98 -3.12 -7.18
CA HIS A 217 -8.07 -2.15 -7.15
C HIS A 217 -7.56 -0.73 -6.82
N LEU A 218 -7.61 -0.33 -5.55
CA LEU A 218 -7.11 0.98 -5.10
C LEU A 218 -5.57 1.08 -5.16
N THR A 219 -4.88 0.01 -4.76
CA THR A 219 -3.42 -0.05 -4.76
C THR A 219 -2.93 -0.85 -5.96
N GLN A 220 -1.92 -0.32 -6.65
CA GLN A 220 -1.38 -0.97 -7.85
C GLN A 220 -0.39 -2.07 -7.44
N PRO A 221 -0.35 -3.24 -8.12
CA PRO A 221 0.62 -4.30 -7.81
C PRO A 221 2.08 -3.84 -7.84
N GLY A 222 2.43 -2.95 -8.78
CA GLY A 222 3.78 -2.35 -8.86
C GLY A 222 4.18 -1.52 -7.63
N LEU A 223 3.22 -1.14 -6.78
CA LEU A 223 3.48 -0.45 -5.52
C LEU A 223 4.18 -1.37 -4.50
N LEU A 224 4.00 -2.69 -4.58
CA LEU A 224 4.74 -3.67 -3.78
C LEU A 224 6.25 -3.41 -3.92
N ARG A 225 6.77 -3.49 -5.14
CA ARG A 225 8.20 -3.29 -5.45
C ARG A 225 8.71 -1.92 -5.01
N PHE A 226 7.89 -0.89 -5.17
CA PHE A 226 8.27 0.44 -4.74
C PHE A 226 8.47 0.50 -3.21
N LYS A 227 7.53 -0.05 -2.44
CA LYS A 227 7.58 -0.06 -0.97
C LYS A 227 8.68 -0.96 -0.44
N THR A 228 8.81 -2.17 -0.97
CA THR A 228 9.86 -3.11 -0.56
C THR A 228 11.25 -2.62 -0.93
N GLY A 229 11.41 -2.00 -2.10
CA GLY A 229 12.67 -1.37 -2.50
C GLY A 229 13.04 -0.11 -1.70
N LEU A 230 12.15 0.35 -0.82
CA LEU A 230 12.41 1.38 0.19
C LEU A 230 12.57 0.80 1.60
N GLY A 231 12.72 -0.52 1.74
CA GLY A 231 12.95 -1.19 3.03
C GLY A 231 11.68 -1.47 3.84
N PHE A 232 10.50 -1.19 3.29
CA PHE A 232 9.25 -1.52 3.97
C PHE A 232 8.86 -2.98 3.74
N ARG A 233 8.51 -3.67 4.82
CA ARG A 233 7.85 -4.98 4.78
C ARG A 233 6.37 -4.85 5.09
N ALA A 234 5.54 -5.66 4.45
CA ALA A 234 4.13 -5.75 4.81
C ALA A 234 3.97 -6.64 6.05
N VAL A 235 3.11 -6.20 6.97
CA VAL A 235 2.66 -6.98 8.14
C VAL A 235 1.14 -6.84 8.27
N PRO A 236 0.45 -7.82 8.89
CA PRO A 236 -0.90 -7.60 9.38
C PRO A 236 -0.97 -6.34 10.25
N SER A 237 -2.00 -5.51 10.08
CA SER A 237 -2.02 -4.18 10.71
C SER A 237 -1.94 -4.20 12.25
N HIS A 238 -2.46 -5.25 12.87
CA HIS A 238 -2.43 -5.42 14.33
C HIS A 238 -1.01 -5.61 14.89
N GLU A 239 -0.05 -6.05 14.08
CA GLU A 239 1.37 -6.07 14.47
C GLU A 239 1.96 -4.64 14.56
N CYS A 240 1.28 -3.64 13.99
CA CYS A 240 1.66 -2.23 14.01
C CYS A 240 0.65 -1.36 14.79
N ALA A 241 0.15 -1.90 15.91
CA ALA A 241 -0.74 -1.20 16.85
C ALA A 241 -2.13 -0.82 16.32
N ASP A 242 -2.62 -1.52 15.30
CA ASP A 242 -4.05 -1.52 15.00
C ASP A 242 -4.81 -2.28 16.10
N PRO A 243 -5.74 -1.63 16.83
CA PRO A 243 -6.47 -2.27 17.92
C PRO A 243 -7.53 -3.28 17.44
N GLN A 244 -7.82 -3.34 16.14
CA GLN A 244 -8.89 -4.16 15.58
C GLN A 244 -8.34 -5.20 14.58
N PRO A 245 -7.62 -6.23 15.06
CA PRO A 245 -7.21 -7.34 14.19
C PRO A 245 -8.44 -7.95 13.53
N SER A 246 -8.39 -8.09 12.21
CA SER A 246 -9.41 -8.82 11.46
C SER A 246 -8.77 -9.57 10.29
N ASP A 247 -9.26 -10.79 10.09
CA ASP A 247 -8.91 -11.64 8.97
C ASP A 247 -10.09 -11.68 7.99
N GLU A 248 -9.80 -11.87 6.71
CA GLU A 248 -10.77 -12.04 5.64
C GLU A 248 -10.42 -13.30 4.83
N ALA A 249 -11.43 -13.85 4.16
CA ALA A 249 -11.25 -14.82 3.08
C ALA A 249 -11.78 -14.21 1.79
N ASP A 250 -10.93 -14.06 0.77
CA ASP A 250 -11.31 -13.53 -0.53
C ASP A 250 -11.24 -14.61 -1.60
N LEU A 251 -12.32 -14.76 -2.38
CA LEU A 251 -12.34 -15.49 -3.63
C LEU A 251 -12.52 -14.48 -4.76
N VAL A 252 -11.51 -14.34 -5.61
CA VAL A 252 -11.57 -13.47 -6.80
C VAL A 252 -12.25 -14.25 -7.93
N LEU A 253 -13.34 -13.69 -8.46
CA LEU A 253 -14.14 -14.28 -9.55
C LEU A 253 -13.83 -13.65 -10.90
N ARG A 254 -13.50 -12.34 -10.93
CA ARG A 254 -13.25 -11.57 -12.15
C ARG A 254 -12.20 -10.50 -11.89
N LEU A 255 -11.42 -10.16 -12.93
CA LEU A 255 -10.41 -9.10 -12.85
C LEU A 255 -10.86 -7.79 -13.52
N THR A 256 -12.13 -7.65 -13.92
CA THR A 256 -12.66 -6.47 -14.64
C THR A 256 -12.47 -5.14 -13.89
N ALA A 257 -12.78 -5.13 -12.60
CA ALA A 257 -12.55 -3.99 -11.71
C ALA A 257 -11.14 -3.98 -11.08
N LEU A 258 -10.32 -4.97 -11.41
CA LEU A 258 -9.00 -5.16 -10.85
C LEU A 258 -7.92 -4.98 -11.95
N ASN A 259 -6.66 -5.01 -11.56
CA ASN A 259 -5.57 -5.12 -12.51
C ASN A 259 -5.32 -6.60 -12.81
N ASP A 260 -4.78 -6.87 -13.99
CA ASP A 260 -4.23 -8.18 -14.33
C ASP A 260 -2.69 -8.06 -14.43
N PRO A 261 -1.91 -8.66 -13.51
CA PRO A 261 -2.34 -9.48 -12.37
C PRO A 261 -2.84 -8.65 -11.18
N THR A 262 -3.66 -9.29 -10.33
CA THR A 262 -3.99 -8.84 -8.97
C THR A 262 -3.15 -9.60 -7.96
N LEU A 263 -2.84 -8.96 -6.84
CA LEU A 263 -2.02 -9.47 -5.76
C LEU A 263 -2.77 -9.40 -4.42
N ILE A 264 -2.81 -10.51 -3.70
CA ILE A 264 -3.27 -10.62 -2.32
C ILE A 264 -2.12 -11.13 -1.46
N LEU A 265 -1.85 -10.52 -0.30
CA LEU A 265 -0.90 -11.08 0.67
C LEU A 265 -1.64 -11.96 1.68
N GLY A 266 -1.69 -13.26 1.40
CA GLY A 266 -2.37 -14.26 2.25
C GLY A 266 -1.44 -14.88 3.28
N TYR A 267 -1.97 -15.63 4.25
CA TYR A 267 -1.13 -16.35 5.20
C TYR A 267 -0.60 -17.68 4.61
N ALA A 268 0.69 -17.91 4.77
CA ALA A 268 1.36 -19.19 4.61
C ALA A 268 2.01 -19.58 5.96
N GLY A 269 1.27 -20.31 6.79
CA GLY A 269 1.64 -20.53 8.19
C GLY A 269 1.68 -19.20 8.96
N PRO A 270 2.76 -18.87 9.69
CA PRO A 270 2.89 -17.60 10.42
C PRO A 270 3.37 -16.43 9.53
N ARG A 271 3.60 -16.64 8.23
CA ARG A 271 4.14 -15.63 7.31
C ARG A 271 3.10 -15.19 6.28
N LEU A 272 3.34 -14.05 5.65
CA LEU A 272 2.60 -13.65 4.47
C LEU A 272 3.22 -14.26 3.20
N ALA A 273 2.38 -14.69 2.27
CA ALA A 273 2.73 -15.14 0.94
C ALA A 273 1.99 -14.31 -0.11
N ALA A 274 2.63 -14.11 -1.26
CA ALA A 274 2.04 -13.38 -2.37
C ALA A 274 1.18 -14.33 -3.21
N HIS A 275 -0.14 -14.12 -3.21
CA HIS A 275 -1.07 -14.78 -4.13
C HIS A 275 -1.28 -13.90 -5.35
N LEU A 276 -0.71 -14.33 -6.47
CA LEU A 276 -0.84 -13.64 -7.75
C LEU A 276 -1.97 -14.27 -8.55
N ILE A 277 -2.97 -13.47 -8.92
CA ILE A 277 -4.18 -13.89 -9.60
C ILE A 277 -4.21 -13.20 -10.96
N SER A 278 -4.17 -13.97 -12.04
CA SER A 278 -4.13 -13.46 -13.41
C SER A 278 -5.01 -14.27 -14.35
N GLU A 279 -5.56 -13.64 -15.40
CA GLU A 279 -6.37 -14.34 -16.41
C GLU A 279 -5.52 -15.34 -17.21
N LYS A 280 -4.28 -14.94 -17.50
CA LYS A 280 -3.33 -15.76 -18.24
C LYS A 280 -2.36 -16.46 -17.29
N PRO A 281 -1.87 -17.66 -17.63
CA PRO A 281 -0.72 -18.24 -16.94
C PRO A 281 0.43 -17.23 -16.90
N MET A 282 0.97 -16.99 -15.71
CA MET A 282 2.04 -16.04 -15.52
C MET A 282 3.38 -16.74 -15.70
N GLU A 283 4.23 -16.17 -16.54
CA GLU A 283 5.59 -16.68 -16.73
C GLU A 283 6.41 -16.47 -15.45
N ALA A 284 7.38 -17.35 -15.20
CA ALA A 284 8.20 -17.27 -13.98
C ALA A 284 8.91 -15.91 -13.83
N ALA A 285 9.34 -15.31 -14.94
CA ALA A 285 9.98 -13.99 -14.95
C ALA A 285 9.01 -12.85 -14.56
N GLU A 286 7.72 -12.99 -14.89
CA GLU A 286 6.68 -12.03 -14.51
C GLU A 286 6.30 -12.20 -13.03
N ALA A 287 6.21 -13.45 -12.55
CA ALA A 287 5.98 -13.74 -11.13
C ALA A 287 7.12 -13.24 -10.23
N GLN A 288 8.37 -13.28 -10.72
CA GLN A 288 9.52 -12.65 -10.07
C GLN A 288 9.37 -11.12 -9.91
N LEU A 289 8.39 -10.49 -10.58
CA LEU A 289 8.07 -9.09 -10.33
C LEU A 289 7.41 -8.85 -8.97
N TYR A 290 6.92 -9.89 -8.32
CA TYR A 290 6.18 -9.76 -7.07
C TYR A 290 6.83 -10.50 -5.91
N THR A 291 8.10 -10.87 -6.06
CA THR A 291 8.90 -11.40 -4.97
C THR A 291 9.43 -10.29 -4.07
N ALA A 292 9.48 -10.57 -2.78
CA ALA A 292 10.16 -9.75 -1.79
C ALA A 292 10.86 -10.69 -0.80
N PRO A 293 11.92 -10.26 -0.09
CA PRO A 293 12.63 -11.14 0.85
C PRO A 293 11.75 -11.75 1.96
N PHE A 294 10.60 -11.13 2.23
CA PHE A 294 9.64 -11.57 3.24
C PHE A 294 8.40 -12.25 2.63
N LEU A 295 8.34 -12.45 1.30
CA LEU A 295 7.23 -13.08 0.60
C LEU A 295 7.70 -14.27 -0.22
N ASP A 296 7.12 -15.43 0.05
CA ASP A 296 7.16 -16.56 -0.88
C ASP A 296 6.07 -16.36 -1.95
N PRO A 297 6.41 -16.32 -3.25
CA PRO A 297 5.40 -16.19 -4.30
C PRO A 297 4.66 -17.52 -4.48
N THR A 298 3.33 -17.46 -4.45
CA THR A 298 2.46 -18.57 -4.83
C THR A 298 1.63 -18.14 -6.04
N PRO A 299 2.06 -18.46 -7.27
CA PRO A 299 1.26 -18.14 -8.45
C PRO A 299 -0.04 -18.93 -8.42
N VAL A 300 -1.17 -18.24 -8.57
CA VAL A 300 -2.50 -18.85 -8.64
C VAL A 300 -3.08 -18.51 -10.00
N GLN A 301 -3.19 -19.51 -10.88
CA GLN A 301 -3.88 -19.30 -12.14
C GLN A 301 -5.37 -19.08 -11.85
N HIS A 302 -5.90 -17.93 -12.24
CA HIS A 302 -7.34 -17.71 -12.19
C HIS A 302 -8.00 -18.67 -13.19
N ARG A 303 -8.89 -19.52 -12.69
CA ARG A 303 -9.82 -20.26 -13.55
C ARG A 303 -11.16 -19.58 -13.42
N PRO A 304 -11.69 -18.95 -14.49
CA PRO A 304 -13.01 -18.35 -14.41
C PRO A 304 -14.03 -19.42 -13.99
N ALA A 305 -14.89 -19.09 -13.03
CA ALA A 305 -15.88 -20.01 -12.47
C ALA A 305 -16.95 -20.44 -13.52
N CYS A 306 -17.02 -19.74 -14.66
CA CYS A 306 -17.70 -20.18 -15.88
C CYS A 306 -16.90 -19.71 -17.09
N PRO A 307 -16.55 -20.58 -18.04
CA PRO A 307 -16.27 -20.13 -19.40
C PRO A 307 -17.59 -19.62 -20.00
N ASP A 308 -17.56 -18.42 -20.59
CA ASP A 308 -18.66 -17.93 -21.44
C ASP A 308 -18.94 -18.88 -22.62
#